data_AF-A0A484X327-F1
#
_entry.id   AF-A0A484X327-F1
#
_cell.length_a   1.000
_cell.length_b   1.000
_cell.length_c   1.000
_cell.angle_alpha   90.00
_cell.angle_beta   90.00
_cell.angle_gamma   90.00
#
_symmetry.space_group_name_H-M   'P 1'
#
loop_
_entity.id
_entity.type
_entity.pdbx_description
1 polymer ?
#
loop_
_entity_poly.entity_id
_entity_poly.type
_entity_poly.pdbx_seq_one_letter_code
_entity_poly.pdbx_strand_id
1 'polypeptide(L)'
;MVYEAHSTDYQTQTAYRELVRDHFAILKVGPALTFALREAIFALAQIEQELIAPENRSRCLAVIEEVMLDEPQYWKKYYRTGFNDSLLGIRYSLSDRIRYYWPHSRIKNSVETMMVNLEGVDIPLGMISQYLPKQFERIQSGELSAIPHQLIMDKIYDVLRAYRYGCAE
;
A
#
# COMPACT_ATOMS: atom_id res chain seq x y z
N MET A 1 25.38 19.75 -14.57
CA MET A 1 24.41 19.72 -13.46
C MET A 1 23.20 18.92 -13.93
N VAL A 2 22.53 18.18 -13.05
CA VAL A 2 21.28 17.45 -13.36
C VAL A 2 20.13 18.03 -12.54
N TYR A 3 18.89 17.81 -12.96
CA TYR A 3 17.72 18.23 -12.23
C TYR A 3 17.24 17.18 -11.22
N GLU A 4 16.73 17.67 -10.09
CA GLU A 4 16.00 16.89 -9.10
C GLU A 4 14.51 17.23 -9.21
N ALA A 5 13.67 16.22 -9.42
CA ALA A 5 12.22 16.36 -9.49
C ALA A 5 11.55 15.82 -8.22
N HIS A 6 10.66 16.62 -7.64
CA HIS A 6 9.81 16.26 -6.51
C HIS A 6 8.42 15.84 -6.97
N SER A 7 7.72 15.06 -6.14
CA SER A 7 6.35 14.60 -6.41
C SER A 7 6.24 13.83 -7.73
N THR A 8 7.26 13.00 -8.03
CA THR A 8 7.26 12.17 -9.24
C THR A 8 6.40 10.92 -9.09
N ASP A 9 5.77 10.72 -7.94
CA ASP A 9 4.86 9.62 -7.65
C ASP A 9 3.77 9.44 -8.73
N TYR A 10 3.38 8.18 -8.96
CA TYR A 10 2.26 7.76 -9.82
C TYR A 10 2.40 8.05 -11.33
N GLN A 11 3.55 8.53 -11.81
CA GLN A 11 3.80 8.64 -13.25
C GLN A 11 3.99 7.26 -13.90
N THR A 12 3.79 7.18 -15.22
CA THR A 12 4.02 5.95 -15.98
C THR A 12 5.51 5.63 -16.08
N GLN A 13 5.83 4.36 -16.31
CA GLN A 13 7.22 3.95 -16.52
C GLN A 13 7.89 4.67 -17.71
N THR A 14 7.12 4.95 -18.77
CA THR A 14 7.62 5.73 -19.93
C THR A 14 7.91 7.18 -19.55
N ALA A 15 7.06 7.81 -18.73
CA ALA A 15 7.30 9.16 -18.24
C ALA A 15 8.56 9.25 -17.36
N TYR A 16 8.85 8.24 -16.52
CA TYR A 16 10.13 8.20 -15.79
C TYR A 16 11.33 8.15 -16.74
N ARG A 17 11.26 7.38 -17.83
CA ARG A 17 12.33 7.31 -18.83
C ARG A 17 12.49 8.63 -19.59
N GLU A 18 11.39 9.29 -19.93
CA GLU A 18 11.39 10.62 -20.54
C GLU A 18 11.99 11.68 -19.60
N LEU A 19 11.61 11.67 -18.32
CA LEU A 19 12.19 12.56 -17.30
C LEU A 19 13.71 12.41 -17.20
N VAL A 20 14.21 11.17 -17.13
CA VAL A 20 15.66 10.90 -17.05
C VAL A 20 16.37 11.33 -18.34
N ARG A 21 15.79 11.03 -19.51
CA ARG A 21 16.31 11.51 -20.82
C ARG A 21 16.42 13.03 -20.84
N ASP A 22 15.44 13.73 -20.27
CA ASP A 22 15.35 15.19 -20.24
C ASP A 22 16.09 15.79 -19.01
N HIS A 23 17.05 15.03 -18.45
CA HIS A 23 17.99 15.41 -17.40
C HIS A 23 17.41 15.60 -15.98
N PHE A 24 16.17 15.17 -15.72
CA PHE A 24 15.66 14.94 -14.37
C PHE A 24 16.19 13.59 -13.84
N ALA A 25 17.48 13.55 -13.52
CA ALA A 25 18.17 12.32 -13.15
C ALA A 25 17.97 11.91 -11.67
N ILE A 26 17.42 12.80 -10.84
CA ILE A 26 17.05 12.49 -9.45
C ILE A 26 15.54 12.61 -9.31
N LEU A 27 14.86 11.46 -9.20
CA LEU A 27 13.41 11.37 -9.12
C LEU A 27 13.00 11.00 -7.68
N LYS A 28 12.38 11.93 -6.95
CA LYS A 28 11.91 11.69 -5.58
C LYS A 28 10.54 11.01 -5.58
N VAL A 29 10.49 9.89 -4.86
CA VAL A 29 9.30 9.08 -4.62
C VAL A 29 9.05 8.94 -3.12
N GLY A 30 7.78 8.94 -2.71
CA GLY A 30 7.41 8.77 -1.31
C GLY A 30 5.98 8.24 -1.19
N PRO A 31 4.94 9.09 -1.35
CA PRO A 31 3.54 8.68 -1.28
C PRO A 31 3.20 7.39 -2.05
N ALA A 32 3.77 7.17 -3.25
CA ALA A 32 3.49 5.96 -4.02
C ALA A 32 3.94 4.67 -3.31
N LEU A 33 5.06 4.71 -2.58
CA LEU A 33 5.57 3.55 -1.84
C LEU A 33 4.66 3.18 -0.68
N THR A 34 4.28 4.16 0.15
CA THR A 34 3.41 3.93 1.30
C THR A 34 1.95 3.69 0.89
N PHE A 35 1.52 4.22 -0.26
CA PHE A 35 0.24 3.91 -0.87
C PHE A 35 0.18 2.44 -1.33
N ALA A 36 1.23 1.93 -1.98
CA ALA A 36 1.29 0.52 -2.38
C ALA A 36 1.33 -0.43 -1.17
N LEU A 37 2.06 -0.05 -0.11
CA LEU A 37 2.01 -0.74 1.19
C LEU A 37 0.58 -0.74 1.77
N ARG A 38 -0.11 0.41 1.76
CA ARG A 38 -1.49 0.51 2.24
C ARG A 38 -2.42 -0.43 1.47
N GLU A 39 -2.33 -0.46 0.15
CA GLU A 39 -3.13 -1.38 -0.68
C GLU A 39 -2.89 -2.84 -0.30
N ALA A 40 -1.64 -3.23 -0.03
CA ALA A 40 -1.31 -4.57 0.42
C ALA A 40 -1.95 -4.89 1.78
N ILE A 41 -1.81 -3.99 2.76
CA ILE A 41 -2.44 -4.13 4.08
C ILE A 41 -3.95 -4.23 3.97
N PHE A 42 -4.57 -3.42 3.11
CA PHE A 42 -6.03 -3.44 2.93
C PHE A 42 -6.50 -4.76 2.29
N ALA A 43 -5.80 -5.24 1.27
CA ALA A 43 -6.08 -6.54 0.67
C ALA A 43 -5.95 -7.69 1.67
N LEU A 44 -4.86 -7.71 2.46
CA LEU A 44 -4.64 -8.70 3.51
C LEU A 44 -5.70 -8.63 4.60
N ALA A 45 -6.14 -7.43 4.99
CA ALA A 45 -7.21 -7.26 5.98
C ALA A 45 -8.58 -7.75 5.48
N GLN A 46 -8.84 -7.68 4.16
CA GLN A 46 -10.03 -8.30 3.56
C GLN A 46 -9.91 -9.83 3.57
N ILE A 47 -8.73 -10.36 3.24
CA ILE A 47 -8.46 -11.81 3.32
C ILE A 47 -8.65 -12.32 4.75
N GLU A 48 -8.10 -11.61 5.75
CA GLU A 48 -8.22 -11.97 7.17
C GLU A 48 -9.69 -12.06 7.61
N GLN A 49 -10.53 -11.11 7.17
CA GLN A 49 -11.95 -11.08 7.52
C GLN A 49 -12.73 -12.30 7.04
N GLU A 50 -12.31 -12.94 5.96
CA GLU A 50 -12.99 -14.11 5.41
C GLU A 50 -12.35 -15.41 5.91
N LEU A 51 -11.03 -15.41 6.11
CA LEU A 51 -10.25 -16.63 6.38
C LEU A 51 -10.10 -16.95 7.88
N ILE A 52 -10.10 -15.93 8.74
CA ILE A 52 -9.84 -16.09 10.18
C ILE A 52 -11.16 -16.13 10.96
N ALA A 53 -11.20 -16.95 12.02
CA ALA A 53 -12.34 -17.04 12.93
C ALA A 53 -12.70 -15.66 13.53
N PRO A 54 -14.00 -15.30 13.63
CA PRO A 54 -14.44 -13.97 14.06
C PRO A 54 -13.80 -13.41 15.34
N GLU A 55 -13.56 -14.29 16.32
CA GLU A 55 -12.97 -14.00 17.62
C GLU A 55 -11.47 -13.67 17.58
N ASN A 56 -10.76 -14.11 16.51
CA ASN A 56 -9.31 -13.93 16.36
C ASN A 56 -8.93 -12.80 15.40
N ARG A 57 -9.90 -12.19 14.69
CA ARG A 57 -9.64 -11.14 13.68
C ARG A 57 -9.07 -9.86 14.31
N SER A 58 -8.07 -9.28 13.67
CA SER A 58 -7.44 -8.03 14.08
C SER A 58 -8.36 -6.81 14.03
N ARG A 59 -9.36 -6.84 13.12
CA ARG A 59 -10.21 -5.69 12.75
C ARG A 59 -9.39 -4.47 12.30
N CYS A 60 -8.24 -4.70 11.66
CA CYS A 60 -7.28 -3.67 11.27
C CYS A 60 -7.90 -2.48 10.52
N LEU A 61 -8.81 -2.70 9.56
CA LEU A 61 -9.45 -1.61 8.81
C LEU A 61 -10.28 -0.69 9.72
N ALA A 62 -11.06 -1.27 10.63
CA ALA A 62 -11.86 -0.48 11.59
C ALA A 62 -10.96 0.31 12.54
N VAL A 63 -9.86 -0.29 13.02
CA VAL A 63 -8.90 0.39 13.90
C VAL A 63 -8.24 1.57 13.19
N ILE A 64 -7.84 1.41 11.93
CA ILE A 64 -7.27 2.49 11.11
C ILE A 64 -8.27 3.65 10.97
N GLU A 65 -9.52 3.34 10.63
CA GLU A 65 -10.56 4.36 10.45
C GLU A 65 -10.87 5.11 11.74
N GLU A 66 -11.05 4.39 12.85
CA GLU A 66 -11.32 4.99 14.15
C GLU A 66 -10.20 5.94 14.58
N VAL A 67 -8.94 5.46 14.53
CA VAL A 67 -7.78 6.29 14.90
C VAL A 67 -7.66 7.51 14.00
N MET A 68 -7.86 7.37 12.69
CA MET A 68 -7.77 8.51 11.79
C MET A 68 -8.92 9.51 11.99
N LEU A 69 -10.13 9.05 12.31
CA LEU A 69 -11.26 9.95 12.59
C LEU A 69 -11.08 10.71 13.91
N ASP A 70 -10.59 10.03 14.96
CA ASP A 70 -10.37 10.61 16.29
C ASP A 70 -9.17 11.56 16.31
N GLU A 71 -8.13 11.26 15.54
CA GLU A 71 -6.92 12.06 15.42
C GLU A 71 -6.74 12.64 14.01
N PRO A 72 -7.54 13.63 13.58
CA PRO A 72 -7.58 14.02 12.17
C PRO A 72 -6.46 14.99 11.73
N GLN A 73 -5.50 15.32 12.60
CA GLN A 73 -4.53 16.42 12.40
C GLN A 73 -3.70 16.30 11.10
N TYR A 74 -3.39 15.08 10.66
CA TYR A 74 -2.53 14.88 9.49
C TYR A 74 -3.31 14.86 8.16
N TRP A 75 -4.64 14.73 8.17
CA TRP A 75 -5.44 14.65 6.94
C TRP A 75 -6.55 15.70 6.83
N LYS A 76 -7.01 16.31 7.93
CA LYS A 76 -8.17 17.24 7.94
C LYS A 76 -8.08 18.40 6.96
N LYS A 77 -6.86 18.89 6.69
CA LYS A 77 -6.61 19.98 5.74
C LYS A 77 -6.59 19.54 4.26
N TYR A 78 -6.55 18.22 4.01
CA TYR A 78 -6.37 17.64 2.68
C TYR A 78 -7.65 17.01 2.12
N TYR A 79 -8.53 16.49 2.99
CA TYR A 79 -9.75 15.79 2.58
C TYR A 79 -11.01 16.61 2.86
N ARG A 80 -12.10 16.28 2.16
CA ARG A 80 -13.39 16.96 2.29
C ARG A 80 -14.05 16.65 3.64
N THR A 81 -14.97 17.51 4.05
CA THR A 81 -15.59 17.49 5.38
C THR A 81 -16.83 16.61 5.50
N GLY A 82 -17.42 16.16 4.38
CA GLY A 82 -18.52 15.18 4.42
C GLY A 82 -18.02 13.82 4.91
N PHE A 83 -18.76 13.16 5.82
CA PHE A 83 -18.30 11.91 6.47
C PHE A 83 -17.92 10.81 5.48
N ASN A 84 -18.76 10.54 4.47
CA ASN A 84 -18.43 9.52 3.47
C ASN A 84 -17.27 9.96 2.56
N ASP A 85 -17.19 11.25 2.22
CA ASP A 85 -16.11 11.81 1.42
C ASP A 85 -14.77 11.77 2.16
N SER A 86 -14.76 11.97 3.49
CA SER A 86 -13.56 11.87 4.31
C SER A 86 -13.08 10.42 4.40
N LEU A 87 -13.98 9.44 4.53
CA LEU A 87 -13.63 8.02 4.49
C LEU A 87 -13.02 7.62 3.14
N LEU A 88 -13.57 8.08 2.02
CA LEU A 88 -12.97 7.87 0.70
C LEU A 88 -11.58 8.50 0.60
N GLY A 89 -11.41 9.71 1.15
CA GLY A 89 -10.10 10.36 1.24
C GLY A 89 -9.09 9.56 2.07
N ILE A 90 -9.51 9.11 3.25
CA ILE A 90 -8.71 8.29 4.19
C ILE A 90 -8.23 7.01 3.50
N ARG A 91 -9.14 6.31 2.81
CA ARG A 91 -8.87 5.00 2.22
C ARG A 91 -8.09 5.08 0.90
N TYR A 92 -8.41 6.03 0.03
CA TYR A 92 -8.05 5.94 -1.39
C TYR A 92 -7.33 7.16 -1.97
N SER A 93 -7.20 8.27 -1.23
CA SER A 93 -6.53 9.46 -1.77
C SER A 93 -5.06 9.19 -2.11
N LEU A 94 -4.62 9.63 -3.29
CA LEU A 94 -3.21 9.64 -3.72
C LEU A 94 -2.33 10.56 -2.86
N SER A 95 -2.92 11.44 -2.05
CA SER A 95 -2.15 12.22 -1.06
C SER A 95 -1.58 11.35 0.06
N ASP A 96 -2.09 10.12 0.23
CA ASP A 96 -1.60 9.08 1.14
C ASP A 96 -1.37 9.56 2.58
N ARG A 97 -2.33 10.31 3.14
CA ARG A 97 -2.16 10.89 4.49
C ARG A 97 -2.20 9.85 5.60
N ILE A 98 -2.66 8.63 5.31
CA ILE A 98 -2.59 7.49 6.23
C ILE A 98 -1.14 7.12 6.62
N ARG A 99 -0.13 7.46 5.80
CA ARG A 99 1.27 7.14 6.10
C ARG A 99 1.78 7.67 7.45
N TYR A 100 1.17 8.75 7.96
CA TYR A 100 1.52 9.34 9.24
C TYR A 100 0.97 8.54 10.44
N TYR A 101 0.07 7.60 10.20
CA TYR A 101 -0.62 6.82 11.23
C TYR A 101 -0.06 5.40 11.39
N TRP A 102 0.77 4.91 10.46
CA TRP A 102 1.42 3.59 10.63
C TRP A 102 2.21 3.44 11.95
N PRO A 103 2.88 4.47 12.49
CA PRO A 103 3.55 4.37 13.78
C PRO A 103 2.59 4.37 14.99
N HIS A 104 1.30 4.67 14.81
CA HIS A 104 0.34 4.73 15.91
C HIS A 104 0.16 3.33 16.53
N SER A 105 0.26 3.23 17.86
CA SER A 105 0.32 1.96 18.58
C SER A 105 -0.85 1.02 18.29
N ARG A 106 -2.08 1.55 18.26
CA ARG A 106 -3.29 0.76 17.93
C ARG A 106 -3.22 0.15 16.52
N ILE A 107 -2.77 0.93 15.54
CA ILE A 107 -2.67 0.50 14.14
C ILE A 107 -1.53 -0.51 13.99
N LYS A 108 -0.37 -0.22 14.58
CA LYS A 108 0.78 -1.14 14.57
C LYS A 108 0.40 -2.50 15.14
N ASN A 109 -0.25 -2.52 16.31
CA ASN A 109 -0.67 -3.75 16.96
C ASN A 109 -1.72 -4.51 16.13
N SER A 110 -2.72 -3.83 15.55
CA SER A 110 -3.72 -4.51 14.72
C SER A 110 -3.11 -5.09 13.44
N VAL A 111 -2.17 -4.38 12.80
CA VAL A 111 -1.44 -4.89 11.64
C VAL A 111 -0.60 -6.11 12.04
N GLU A 112 0.12 -6.07 13.17
CA GLU A 112 0.92 -7.20 13.64
C GLU A 112 0.06 -8.44 13.94
N THR A 113 -1.08 -8.27 14.62
CA THR A 113 -2.06 -9.35 14.84
C THR A 113 -2.54 -9.94 13.51
N MET A 114 -2.88 -9.10 12.53
CA MET A 114 -3.29 -9.56 11.20
C MET A 114 -2.20 -10.37 10.50
N MET A 115 -0.95 -9.90 10.57
CA MET A 115 0.19 -10.60 9.97
C MET A 115 0.40 -11.97 10.60
N VAL A 116 0.40 -12.06 11.94
CA VAL A 116 0.52 -13.34 12.66
C VAL A 116 -0.61 -14.30 12.31
N ASN A 117 -1.85 -13.81 12.24
CA ASN A 117 -3.00 -14.62 11.88
C ASN A 117 -2.86 -15.22 10.47
N LEU A 118 -2.43 -14.41 9.50
CA LEU A 118 -2.29 -14.82 8.10
C LEU A 118 -1.05 -15.67 7.84
N GLU A 119 0.00 -15.56 8.66
CA GLU A 119 1.16 -16.45 8.58
C GLU A 119 0.86 -17.87 9.09
N GLY A 120 -0.16 -18.03 9.95
CA GLY A 120 -0.59 -19.31 10.50
C GLY A 120 -1.53 -20.12 9.60
N VAL A 121 -1.89 -19.61 8.42
CA VAL A 121 -2.87 -20.25 7.52
C VAL A 121 -2.43 -20.14 6.06
N ASP A 122 -2.81 -21.13 5.25
CA ASP A 122 -2.61 -21.05 3.80
C ASP A 122 -3.66 -20.14 3.16
N ILE A 123 -3.21 -19.05 2.52
CA ILE A 123 -4.11 -18.14 1.79
C ILE A 123 -4.50 -18.79 0.44
N PRO A 124 -5.79 -19.04 0.17
CA PRO A 124 -6.22 -19.61 -1.10
C PRO A 124 -5.83 -18.73 -2.29
N LEU A 125 -5.32 -19.34 -3.36
CA LEU A 125 -4.89 -18.63 -4.57
C LEU A 125 -5.99 -17.77 -5.20
N GLY A 126 -7.25 -18.20 -5.12
CA GLY A 126 -8.39 -17.41 -5.59
C GLY A 126 -8.55 -16.08 -4.85
N MET A 127 -8.25 -16.03 -3.54
CA MET A 127 -8.28 -14.78 -2.77
C MET A 127 -7.13 -13.85 -3.17
N ILE A 128 -5.94 -14.39 -3.43
CA ILE A 128 -4.81 -13.60 -3.92
C ILE A 128 -5.11 -13.07 -5.33
N SER A 129 -5.70 -13.89 -6.22
CA SER A 129 -6.14 -13.42 -7.54
C SER A 129 -7.17 -12.29 -7.45
N GLN A 130 -8.09 -12.34 -6.47
CA GLN A 130 -9.15 -11.35 -6.28
C GLN A 130 -8.61 -10.02 -5.74
N TYR A 131 -7.72 -10.07 -4.74
CA TYR A 131 -7.30 -8.88 -3.99
C TYR A 131 -5.90 -8.37 -4.34
N LEU A 132 -5.03 -9.23 -4.87
CA LEU A 132 -3.62 -8.96 -5.21
C LEU A 132 -3.26 -9.58 -6.59
N PRO A 133 -3.95 -9.20 -7.68
CA PRO A 133 -3.88 -9.91 -8.97
C PRO A 133 -2.47 -9.97 -9.56
N LYS A 134 -1.69 -8.89 -9.48
CA LYS A 134 -0.32 -8.86 -9.99
C LYS A 134 0.64 -9.74 -9.17
N GLN A 135 0.34 -9.96 -7.88
CA GLN A 135 1.10 -10.88 -7.04
C GLN A 135 0.72 -12.32 -7.36
N PHE A 136 -0.57 -12.58 -7.63
CA PHE A 136 -1.03 -13.89 -8.10
C PHE A 136 -0.36 -14.31 -9.41
N GLU A 137 -0.25 -13.42 -10.40
CA GLU A 137 0.47 -13.70 -11.65
C GLU A 137 1.93 -14.15 -11.39
N ARG A 138 2.63 -13.51 -10.44
CA ARG A 138 4.00 -13.87 -10.05
C ARG A 138 4.08 -15.16 -9.25
N ILE A 139 3.04 -15.48 -8.47
CA ILE A 139 2.94 -16.80 -7.83
C ILE A 139 2.74 -17.89 -8.88
N GLN A 140 1.91 -17.64 -9.89
CA GLN A 140 1.69 -18.59 -10.99
C GLN A 140 2.95 -18.84 -11.82
N SER A 141 3.80 -17.83 -12.02
CA SER A 141 5.10 -17.99 -12.70
C SER A 141 6.21 -18.55 -11.79
N GLY A 142 5.96 -18.76 -10.50
CA GLY A 142 6.94 -19.25 -9.53
C GLY A 142 7.96 -18.21 -9.04
N GLU A 143 7.72 -16.93 -9.29
CA GLU A 143 8.57 -15.80 -8.90
C GLU A 143 8.28 -15.28 -7.49
N LEU A 144 7.12 -15.64 -6.91
CA LEU A 144 6.65 -15.14 -5.63
C LEU A 144 5.95 -16.25 -4.82
N SER A 145 6.10 -16.21 -3.49
CA SER A 145 5.36 -17.06 -2.56
C SER A 145 4.14 -16.35 -1.98
N ALA A 146 3.09 -17.10 -1.62
CA ALA A 146 1.88 -16.61 -0.95
C ALA A 146 2.08 -16.21 0.53
N ILE A 147 3.27 -15.74 0.91
CA ILE A 147 3.59 -15.28 2.27
C ILE A 147 3.16 -13.81 2.41
N PRO A 148 2.38 -13.43 3.44
CA PRO A 148 1.88 -12.06 3.62
C PRO A 148 2.94 -10.97 3.48
N HIS A 149 4.09 -11.15 4.13
CA HIS A 149 5.21 -10.20 4.04
C HIS A 149 5.72 -10.03 2.60
N GLN A 150 5.86 -11.13 1.85
CA GLN A 150 6.32 -11.11 0.46
C GLN A 150 5.31 -10.43 -0.47
N LEU A 151 4.01 -10.59 -0.21
CA LEU A 151 2.95 -9.89 -0.95
C LEU A 151 3.04 -8.37 -0.76
N ILE A 152 3.31 -7.90 0.46
CA ILE A 152 3.53 -6.47 0.75
C ILE A 152 4.79 -5.97 0.03
N MET A 153 5.89 -6.69 0.14
CA MET A 153 7.14 -6.31 -0.52
C MET A 153 6.96 -6.22 -2.04
N ASP A 154 6.29 -7.19 -2.66
CA ASP A 154 6.08 -7.19 -4.11
C ASP A 154 5.19 -6.03 -4.58
N LYS A 155 4.18 -5.62 -3.79
CA LYS A 155 3.39 -4.40 -4.05
C LYS A 155 4.27 -3.14 -4.05
N ILE A 156 5.22 -3.03 -3.13
CA ILE A 156 6.18 -1.92 -3.08
C ILE A 156 7.16 -2.01 -4.26
N TYR A 157 7.62 -3.22 -4.58
CA TYR A 157 8.52 -3.45 -5.72
C TYR A 157 7.91 -3.05 -7.04
N ASP A 158 6.59 -3.14 -7.23
CA ASP A 158 5.94 -2.64 -8.43
C ASP A 158 6.17 -1.13 -8.66
N VAL A 159 6.15 -0.34 -7.59
CA VAL A 159 6.50 1.08 -7.67
C VAL A 159 7.98 1.22 -8.04
N LEU A 160 8.87 0.53 -7.34
CA LEU A 160 10.31 0.61 -7.58
C LEU A 160 10.73 0.12 -8.98
N ARG A 161 10.02 -0.88 -9.53
CA ARG A 161 10.25 -1.41 -10.90
C ARG A 161 9.96 -0.34 -11.95
N ALA A 162 8.95 0.49 -11.76
CA ALA A 162 8.65 1.59 -12.68
C ALA A 162 9.76 2.65 -12.67
N TYR A 163 10.28 3.02 -11.49
CA TYR A 163 11.44 3.92 -11.40
C TYR A 163 12.70 3.29 -11.99
N ARG A 164 12.95 2.01 -11.70
CA ARG A 164 14.07 1.27 -12.30
C ARG A 164 14.00 1.26 -13.82
N TYR A 165 12.81 1.07 -14.40
CA TYR A 165 12.62 1.16 -15.86
C TYR A 165 13.02 2.54 -16.41
N GLY A 166 12.68 3.61 -15.70
CA GLY A 166 13.08 4.97 -16.11
C GLY A 166 14.58 5.23 -15.99
N CYS A 167 15.20 4.73 -14.93
CA CYS A 167 16.57 5.07 -14.54
C CYS A 167 17.65 4.11 -15.07
N ALA A 168 17.29 2.87 -15.42
CA ALA A 168 18.20 1.87 -15.94
C ALA A 168 17.89 1.57 -17.42
N GLU A 169 18.92 1.13 -18.16
CA GLU A 169 18.81 0.70 -19.57
C GLU A 169 17.88 -0.51 -19.71
#